data_AF-A0A926HCM5-F1
#
_entry.id   AF-A0A926HCM5-F1
#
_cell.length_a   1.000
_cell.length_b   1.000
_cell.length_c   1.000
_cell.angle_alpha   90.00
_cell.angle_beta   90.00
_cell.angle_gamma   90.00
#
_symmetry.space_group_name_H-M   'P 1'
#
loop_
_entity.id
_entity.type
_entity.pdbx_description
1 polymer ?
#
loop_
_entity_poly.entity_id
_entity_poly.type
_entity_poly.pdbx_seq_one_letter_code
_entity_poly.pdbx_strand_id
1 'polypeptide(L)'
;MPAGFLGELLGTMVLILLGDGVVAAVLLNKSKAQNAGWIVITAGWAFAVAMGAFTSIAFGGPGSLNPAGVIQGWFLPAAGTELNITADILIIVAQFLGAAIGAVLVYLAYLAHWPVTDDPGAKLGVFSTGPAIRNPTANLITEI
;
A
#
# COMPACT_ATOMS: atom_id res chain seq x y z
N MET A 1 14.77 15.73 -9.68
CA MET A 1 14.08 14.54 -9.14
C MET A 1 15.15 13.54 -8.74
N PRO A 2 15.16 13.04 -7.49
CA PRO A 2 16.14 12.03 -7.08
C PRO A 2 16.00 10.78 -7.95
N ALA A 3 17.11 10.07 -8.15
CA ALA A 3 17.10 8.76 -8.78
C ALA A 3 16.11 7.87 -8.01
N GLY A 4 15.23 7.18 -8.74
CA GLY A 4 14.24 6.28 -8.15
C GLY A 4 12.90 6.89 -7.73
N PHE A 5 12.71 8.21 -7.81
CA PHE A 5 11.40 8.83 -7.53
C PHE A 5 10.27 8.23 -8.38
N LEU A 6 10.49 8.13 -9.69
CA LEU A 6 9.49 7.58 -10.60
C LEU A 6 9.22 6.10 -10.30
N GLY A 7 10.26 5.33 -9.98
CA GLY A 7 10.13 3.93 -9.60
C GLY A 7 9.28 3.74 -8.35
N GLU A 8 9.54 4.49 -7.29
CA GLU A 8 8.79 4.40 -6.04
C GLU A 8 7.33 4.87 -6.19
N LEU A 9 7.10 5.92 -6.98
CA LEU A 9 5.73 6.35 -7.31
C LEU A 9 4.96 5.24 -8.03
N LEU A 10 5.52 4.67 -9.11
CA LEU A 10 4.85 3.65 -9.90
C LEU A 10 4.73 2.33 -9.14
N GLY A 11 5.76 1.95 -8.38
CA GLY A 11 5.78 0.75 -7.56
C GLY A 11 4.73 0.79 -6.46
N THR A 12 4.65 1.89 -5.70
CA THR A 12 3.64 2.04 -4.65
C THR A 12 2.23 2.16 -5.24
N MET A 13 2.07 2.79 -6.41
CA MET A 13 0.80 2.78 -7.13
C MET A 13 0.33 1.36 -7.47
N VAL A 14 1.22 0.51 -8.00
CA VAL A 14 0.91 -0.90 -8.30
C VAL A 14 0.60 -1.69 -7.03
N LEU A 15 1.39 -1.49 -5.97
CA LEU A 15 1.16 -2.13 -4.66
C LEU A 15 -0.25 -1.81 -4.16
N ILE A 16 -0.63 -0.54 -4.09
CA ILE A 16 -1.93 -0.14 -3.56
C ILE A 16 -3.07 -0.55 -4.49
N LEU A 17 -2.90 -0.39 -5.81
CA LEU A 17 -3.93 -0.81 -6.78
C LEU A 17 -4.29 -2.30 -6.63
N LEU A 18 -3.29 -3.16 -6.46
CA LEU A 18 -3.51 -4.60 -6.32
C LEU A 18 -3.90 -5.01 -4.90
N GLY A 19 -3.26 -4.42 -3.88
CA GLY A 19 -3.52 -4.70 -2.46
C GLY A 19 -4.92 -4.26 -2.03
N ASP A 20 -5.23 -2.97 -2.14
CA ASP A 20 -6.58 -2.47 -1.83
C ASP A 20 -7.60 -3.04 -2.83
N GLY A 21 -7.18 -3.31 -4.06
CA GLY A 21 -8.02 -3.96 -5.07
C GLY A 21 -8.54 -5.33 -4.66
N VAL A 22 -7.73 -6.16 -3.99
CA VAL A 22 -8.20 -7.45 -3.44
C VAL A 22 -9.09 -7.25 -2.22
N VAL A 23 -8.84 -6.24 -1.39
CA VAL A 23 -9.70 -5.92 -0.24
C VAL A 23 -11.08 -5.47 -0.74
N ALA A 24 -11.14 -4.56 -1.72
CA ALA A 24 -12.37 -4.15 -2.38
C ALA A 24 -13.11 -5.34 -3.01
N ALA A 25 -12.37 -6.25 -3.66
CA ALA A 25 -12.94 -7.46 -4.24
C ALA A 25 -13.62 -8.32 -3.18
N VAL A 26 -13.07 -8.43 -1.97
CA VAL A 26 -13.60 -9.33 -0.93
C VAL A 26 -14.70 -8.67 -0.09
N LEU A 27 -14.57 -7.36 0.19
CA LEU A 27 -15.45 -6.66 1.13
C LEU A 27 -16.69 -6.02 0.47
N LEU A 28 -16.62 -5.59 -0.79
CA LEU A 28 -17.72 -4.86 -1.41
C LEU A 28 -18.85 -5.78 -1.91
N ASN A 29 -20.08 -5.27 -1.80
CA ASN A 29 -21.26 -6.00 -2.24
C ASN A 29 -21.26 -6.24 -3.75
N LYS A 30 -21.73 -7.42 -4.15
CA LYS A 30 -21.91 -7.87 -5.54
C LYS A 30 -20.62 -7.98 -6.35
N SER A 31 -19.45 -7.87 -5.72
CA SER A 31 -18.21 -8.28 -6.38
C SER A 31 -18.23 -9.80 -6.56
N LYS A 32 -17.49 -10.31 -7.55
CA LYS A 32 -17.41 -11.76 -7.78
C LYS A 32 -16.55 -12.50 -6.74
N ALA A 33 -15.80 -11.77 -5.92
CA ALA A 33 -14.98 -12.31 -4.84
C ALA A 33 -15.56 -12.00 -3.45
N GLN A 34 -16.79 -11.47 -3.37
CA GLN A 34 -17.42 -11.10 -2.12
C GLN A 34 -17.40 -12.29 -1.15
N ASN A 35 -16.95 -12.05 0.09
CA ASN A 35 -16.83 -13.07 1.14
C ASN A 35 -15.90 -14.24 0.80
N ALA A 36 -14.94 -14.08 -0.12
CA ALA A 36 -13.92 -15.10 -0.38
C ALA A 36 -12.96 -15.35 0.81
N GLY A 37 -12.98 -14.46 1.80
CA GLY A 37 -12.30 -14.64 3.09
C GLY A 37 -10.90 -14.05 3.16
N TRP A 38 -10.34 -14.02 4.38
CA TRP A 38 -9.09 -13.34 4.71
C TRP A 38 -7.87 -13.90 3.95
N ILE A 39 -7.85 -15.20 3.65
CA ILE A 39 -6.75 -15.83 2.91
C ILE A 39 -6.56 -15.26 1.51
N VAL A 40 -7.64 -14.84 0.85
CA VAL A 40 -7.56 -14.20 -0.48
C VAL A 40 -6.94 -12.81 -0.36
N ILE A 41 -7.30 -12.07 0.69
CA ILE A 41 -6.73 -10.75 0.96
C ILE A 41 -5.22 -10.87 1.21
N THR A 42 -4.78 -11.76 2.11
CA THR A 42 -3.35 -11.88 2.42
C THR A 42 -2.51 -12.41 1.27
N ALA A 43 -3.02 -13.40 0.52
CA ALA A 43 -2.36 -13.86 -0.69
C ALA A 43 -2.27 -12.75 -1.75
N GLY A 44 -3.35 -11.99 -1.98
CA GLY A 44 -3.36 -10.88 -2.93
C GLY A 44 -2.38 -9.77 -2.55
N TRP A 45 -2.29 -9.41 -1.27
CA TRP A 45 -1.29 -8.46 -0.77
C TRP A 45 0.15 -8.94 -0.96
N ALA A 46 0.43 -10.23 -0.72
CA ALA A 46 1.77 -10.78 -0.95
C ALA A 46 2.21 -10.62 -2.42
N PHE A 47 1.30 -10.90 -3.38
CA PHE A 47 1.57 -10.65 -4.79
C PHE A 47 1.67 -9.17 -5.13
N ALA A 48 0.84 -8.32 -4.53
CA ALA A 48 0.88 -6.86 -4.73
C ALA A 48 2.24 -6.28 -4.33
N VAL A 49 2.81 -6.71 -3.20
CA VAL A 49 4.16 -6.32 -2.74
C VAL A 49 5.22 -6.74 -3.77
N ALA A 50 5.19 -7.99 -4.23
CA ALA A 50 6.15 -8.46 -5.23
C ALA A 50 6.06 -7.65 -6.54
N MET A 51 4.85 -7.41 -7.05
CA MET A 51 4.65 -6.66 -8.29
C MET A 51 5.02 -5.18 -8.15
N GLY A 52 4.71 -4.56 -7.01
CA GLY A 52 5.13 -3.20 -6.70
C GLY A 52 6.66 -3.08 -6.67
N ALA A 53 7.34 -4.05 -6.05
CA ALA A 53 8.80 -4.04 -5.93
C ALA A 53 9.47 -4.20 -7.30
N PHE A 54 9.02 -5.18 -8.09
CA PHE A 54 9.50 -5.36 -9.46
C PHE A 54 9.26 -4.13 -10.34
N THR A 55 8.09 -3.50 -10.21
CA THR A 55 7.79 -2.26 -10.93
C THR A 55 8.76 -1.16 -10.53
N SER A 56 8.92 -0.90 -9.23
CA SER A 56 9.85 0.14 -8.77
C SER A 56 11.26 -0.08 -9.28
N ILE A 57 11.79 -1.30 -9.15
CA ILE A 57 13.13 -1.66 -9.62
C ILE A 57 13.26 -1.46 -11.14
N ALA A 58 12.26 -1.89 -11.93
CA ALA A 58 12.28 -1.74 -13.37
C ALA A 58 12.29 -0.26 -13.83
N PHE A 59 11.72 0.63 -13.03
CA PHE A 59 11.71 2.08 -13.27
C PHE A 59 12.81 2.83 -12.49
N GLY A 60 13.83 2.11 -12.01
CA GLY A 60 15.05 2.68 -11.42
C GLY A 60 14.91 3.12 -9.96
N GLY A 61 13.85 2.70 -9.26
CA GLY A 61 13.65 2.90 -7.83
C GLY A 61 14.20 1.76 -6.97
N PRO A 62 14.42 2.00 -5.66
CA PRO A 62 14.98 0.99 -4.76
C PRO A 62 14.02 -0.17 -4.45
N GLY A 63 12.71 -0.02 -4.68
CA GLY A 63 11.74 -1.08 -4.39
C GLY A 63 11.39 -1.16 -2.91
N SER A 64 11.54 -0.05 -2.19
CA SER A 64 11.20 0.09 -0.78
C SER A 64 9.70 0.18 -0.56
N LEU A 65 8.98 0.95 -1.39
CA LEU A 65 7.52 1.13 -1.46
C LEU A 65 6.83 1.64 -0.18
N ASN A 66 7.57 1.74 0.92
CA ASN A 66 7.08 1.95 2.26
C ASN A 66 8.01 2.94 2.99
N PRO A 67 7.47 4.03 3.58
CA PRO A 67 8.26 4.99 4.33
C PRO A 67 9.05 4.38 5.49
N ALA A 68 8.53 3.32 6.13
CA ALA A 68 9.23 2.63 7.22
C ALA A 68 10.58 2.05 6.77
N GLY A 69 10.66 1.49 5.56
CA GLY A 69 11.91 0.98 5.00
C GLY A 69 12.91 2.09 4.66
N VAL A 70 12.41 3.25 4.21
CA VAL A 70 13.25 4.43 3.97
C VAL A 70 13.81 4.97 5.29
N ILE A 71 12.96 5.12 6.31
CA ILE A 71 13.35 5.59 7.64
C ILE A 71 14.29 4.61 8.33
N GLN A 72 14.10 3.29 8.16
CA GLN A 72 15.03 2.28 8.65
C GLN A 72 16.46 2.55 8.16
N GLY A 73 16.62 2.92 6.88
CA GLY A 73 17.91 3.26 6.28
C GLY A 73 18.64 4.43 6.95
N TRP A 74 17.95 5.28 7.69
CA TRP A 74 18.57 6.38 8.46
C TRP A 74 19.32 5.90 9.69
N PHE A 75 18.90 4.77 10.26
CA PHE A 75 19.49 4.18 11.47
C PHE A 75 20.34 2.96 11.17
N LEU A 76 20.00 2.23 10.09
CA LEU A 76 20.62 0.98 9.67
C LEU A 76 20.91 1.02 8.16
N PRO A 77 21.83 1.89 7.70
CA PRO A 77 22.16 1.99 6.28
C PRO A 77 22.83 0.70 5.79
N ALA A 78 22.58 0.34 4.54
CA ALA A 78 23.33 -0.73 3.88
C ALA A 78 24.82 -0.33 3.77
N ALA A 79 25.71 -1.32 3.69
CA ALA A 79 27.13 -1.06 3.55
C ALA A 79 27.40 -0.26 2.26
N GLY A 80 28.06 0.90 2.40
CA GLY A 80 28.39 1.77 1.27
C GLY A 80 27.30 2.74 0.83
N THR A 81 26.16 2.81 1.53
CA THR A 81 25.16 3.88 1.31
C THR A 81 25.43 5.08 2.21
N GLU A 82 25.47 6.27 1.60
CA GLU A 82 25.51 7.54 2.33
C GLU A 82 24.11 8.02 2.68
N LEU A 83 23.94 8.59 3.87
CA LEU A 83 22.67 9.16 4.30
C LEU A 83 22.35 10.42 3.50
N ASN A 84 21.20 10.43 2.82
CA ASN A 84 20.69 11.60 2.12
C ASN A 84 19.21 11.83 2.45
N ILE A 85 18.97 12.43 3.63
CA ILE A 85 17.63 12.70 4.16
C ILE A 85 16.76 13.48 3.16
N THR A 86 17.34 14.43 2.42
CA THR A 86 16.58 15.21 1.43
C THR A 86 16.08 14.34 0.28
N ALA A 87 16.93 13.45 -0.26
CA ALA A 87 16.51 12.50 -1.28
C ALA A 87 15.48 11.51 -0.73
N ASP A 88 15.68 11.01 0.49
CA ASP A 88 14.80 10.05 1.15
C ASP A 88 13.40 10.60 1.41
N ILE A 89 13.28 11.86 1.88
CA ILE A 89 11.98 12.54 2.03
C ILE A 89 11.26 12.63 0.68
N LEU A 90 11.98 12.93 -0.40
CA LEU A 90 11.39 12.97 -1.74
C LEU A 90 10.93 11.59 -2.22
N ILE A 91 11.62 10.50 -1.83
CA ILE A 91 11.16 9.13 -2.07
C ILE A 91 9.89 8.83 -1.27
N ILE A 92 9.81 9.23 -0.01
CA ILE A 92 8.60 9.09 0.82
C ILE A 92 7.42 9.84 0.16
N VAL A 93 7.64 11.06 -0.33
CA VAL A 93 6.62 11.81 -1.08
C VAL A 93 6.17 11.04 -2.33
N ALA A 94 7.10 10.43 -3.07
CA ALA A 94 6.77 9.59 -4.22
C ALA A 94 5.86 8.42 -3.84
N GLN A 95 6.15 7.74 -2.72
CA GLN A 95 5.34 6.64 -2.20
C GLN A 95 3.93 7.09 -1.83
N PHE A 96 3.78 8.22 -1.11
CA PHE A 96 2.46 8.77 -0.79
C PHE A 96 1.67 9.17 -2.04
N LEU A 97 2.31 9.76 -3.04
CA LEU A 97 1.66 10.08 -4.31
C LEU A 97 1.23 8.81 -5.06
N GLY A 98 2.12 7.81 -5.12
CA GLY A 98 1.82 6.51 -5.72
C GLY A 98 0.62 5.85 -5.04
N ALA A 99 0.62 5.83 -3.71
CA ALA A 99 -0.48 5.28 -2.91
C ALA A 99 -1.80 6.01 -3.17
N ALA A 100 -1.80 7.34 -3.19
CA ALA A 100 -3.00 8.12 -3.48
C ALA A 100 -3.55 7.84 -4.89
N ILE A 101 -2.68 7.74 -5.90
CA ILE A 101 -3.08 7.38 -7.27
C ILE A 101 -3.65 5.95 -7.29
N GLY A 102 -2.97 4.99 -6.66
CA GLY A 102 -3.44 3.61 -6.55
C GLY A 102 -4.83 3.51 -5.91
N ALA A 103 -5.06 4.20 -4.80
CA ALA A 103 -6.35 4.24 -4.11
C ALA A 103 -7.46 4.84 -4.99
N VAL A 104 -7.18 5.91 -5.74
CA VAL A 104 -8.13 6.48 -6.71
C VAL A 104 -8.46 5.46 -7.80
N LEU A 105 -7.48 4.72 -8.31
CA LEU A 105 -7.72 3.69 -9.32
C LEU A 105 -8.58 2.53 -8.77
N VAL A 106 -8.39 2.14 -7.51
CA VAL A 106 -9.27 1.15 -6.84
C VAL A 106 -10.70 1.69 -6.71
N TYR A 107 -10.85 2.94 -6.28
CA TYR A 107 -12.16 3.61 -6.24
C TYR A 107 -12.86 3.56 -7.60
N LEU A 108 -12.15 3.90 -8.68
CA LEU A 108 -12.71 3.88 -10.03
C LEU A 108 -13.01 2.46 -10.53
N ALA A 109 -12.15 1.48 -10.24
CA ALA A 109 -12.34 0.08 -10.64
C ALA A 109 -13.61 -0.54 -10.03
N TYR A 110 -13.98 -0.11 -8.83
CA TYR A 110 -15.15 -0.59 -8.10
C TYR A 110 -16.31 0.42 -8.06
N LEU A 111 -16.34 1.40 -8.98
CA LEU A 111 -17.25 2.55 -8.92
C LEU A 111 -18.73 2.17 -8.70
N ALA A 112 -19.19 1.10 -9.34
CA ALA A 112 -20.57 0.61 -9.23
C ALA A 112 -20.88 -0.14 -7.92
N HIS A 113 -19.86 -0.60 -7.19
CA HIS A 113 -20.02 -1.39 -5.96
C HIS A 113 -20.19 -0.52 -4.71
N TRP A 114 -19.65 0.70 -4.71
CA TRP A 114 -19.77 1.64 -3.58
C TRP A 114 -21.21 1.98 -3.19
N PRO A 115 -22.13 2.34 -4.11
CA PRO A 115 -23.50 2.71 -3.73
C PRO A 115 -24.34 1.53 -3.24
N VAL A 116 -23.99 0.29 -3.62
CA VAL A 116 -24.73 -0.93 -3.22
C VAL A 116 -24.14 -1.62 -1.99
N THR A 117 -23.03 -1.10 -1.47
CA THR A 117 -22.42 -1.54 -0.21
C THR A 117 -22.86 -0.57 0.87
N ASP A 118 -23.59 -1.01 1.89
CA ASP A 118 -24.12 -0.10 2.92
C ASP A 118 -23.13 0.12 4.07
N ASP A 119 -22.31 -0.90 4.38
CA ASP A 119 -21.37 -0.88 5.50
C ASP A 119 -20.24 0.15 5.29
N PRO A 120 -20.19 1.24 6.07
CA PRO A 120 -19.12 2.24 5.99
C PRO A 120 -17.77 1.70 6.44
N GLY A 121 -17.76 0.74 7.38
CA GLY A 121 -16.55 0.08 7.87
C GLY A 121 -15.91 -0.77 6.79
N ALA A 122 -16.72 -1.54 6.04
CA ALA A 122 -16.24 -2.30 4.88
C ALA A 122 -15.63 -1.40 3.80
N LYS A 123 -16.24 -0.22 3.53
CA LYS A 123 -15.69 0.76 2.57
C LYS A 123 -14.37 1.36 3.05
N LEU A 124 -14.31 1.80 4.31
CA LEU A 124 -13.09 2.37 4.89
C LEU A 124 -11.97 1.34 4.96
N GLY A 125 -12.32 0.09 5.27
CA GLY A 125 -11.41 -1.04 5.36
C GLY A 125 -10.69 -1.38 4.04
N VAL A 126 -11.21 -0.91 2.89
CA VAL A 126 -10.51 -1.03 1.61
C VAL A 126 -9.23 -0.21 1.59
N PHE A 127 -9.22 0.97 2.23
CA PHE A 127 -8.14 1.97 2.08
C PHE A 127 -7.32 2.18 3.36
N SER A 128 -7.75 1.60 4.48
CA SER A 128 -7.10 1.80 5.77
C SER A 128 -7.39 0.65 6.73
N THR A 129 -6.49 0.43 7.69
CA THR A 129 -6.63 -0.58 8.73
C THR A 129 -7.28 0.02 9.98
N GLY A 130 -8.15 -0.76 10.62
CA GLY A 130 -8.82 -0.39 11.86
C GLY A 130 -8.78 -1.57 12.84
N PRO A 131 -8.58 -1.33 14.15
CA PRO A 131 -8.52 -2.41 15.11
C PRO A 131 -9.91 -2.98 15.38
N ALA A 132 -10.03 -4.30 15.46
CA ALA A 132 -11.29 -4.96 15.82
C ALA A 132 -11.75 -4.62 17.25
N ILE A 133 -10.80 -4.45 18.17
CA ILE A 133 -11.03 -3.97 19.54
C ILE A 133 -10.13 -2.76 19.78
N ARG A 134 -10.72 -1.63 20.19
CA ARG A 134 -9.94 -0.40 20.40
C ARG A 134 -9.22 -0.43 21.75
N ASN A 135 -7.93 -0.73 21.73
CA ASN A 135 -7.04 -0.61 22.88
C ASN A 135 -5.68 -0.07 22.40
N PRO A 136 -5.37 1.23 22.58
CA PRO A 136 -4.18 1.86 22.01
C PRO A 136 -2.87 1.15 22.35
N THR A 137 -2.72 0.67 23.59
CA THR A 137 -1.50 -0.02 24.02
C THR A 137 -1.37 -1.38 23.36
N ALA A 138 -2.42 -2.20 23.37
CA ALA A 138 -2.39 -3.52 22.74
C ALA A 138 -2.21 -3.43 21.22
N ASN A 139 -2.84 -2.43 20.59
CA ASN A 139 -2.75 -2.20 19.15
C ASN A 139 -1.39 -1.65 18.72
N LEU A 140 -0.70 -0.89 19.58
CA LEU A 140 0.67 -0.43 19.29
C LEU A 140 1.65 -1.60 19.26
N ILE A 141 1.50 -2.56 20.17
CA ILE A 141 2.38 -3.74 20.27
C ILE A 141 2.32 -4.60 18.99
N THR A 142 1.20 -4.59 18.26
CA THR A 142 1.07 -5.38 17.02
C THR A 142 1.70 -4.72 15.79
N GLU A 143 2.10 -3.44 15.88
CA GLU A 143 2.58 -2.64 14.75
C GLU A 143 4.09 -2.28 14.84
N ILE A 144 4.76 -2.69 15.93
CA ILE A 144 6.21 -2.49 16.18
C ILE A 144 6.91 -3.86 16.19
#